data_AF-A0A146K8T2-F1
#
_entry.id   AF-A0A146K8T2-F1
#
_cell.length_a   1.000
_cell.length_b   1.000
_cell.length_c   1.000
_cell.angle_alpha   90.00
_cell.angle_beta   90.00
_cell.angle_gamma   90.00
#
_symmetry.space_group_name_H-M   'P 1'
#
loop_
_entity.id
_entity.type
_entity.pdbx_description
1 polymer ?
#
loop_
_entity_poly.entity_id
_entity_poly.type
_entity_poly.pdbx_seq_one_letter_code
_entity_poly.pdbx_strand_id
1 'polypeptide(L)' 'NGVEHIQEWINQVFPDIHVLNCEVGNGQFDSIFWSIHDQIEDLSICINNDIQMKNGFVAVGYSQGGYLLRHYIQL' A
#
# COMPACT_ATOMS: atom_id res chain seq x y z
N ASN A 1 -2.44 -14.47 -1.25
CA ASN A 1 -2.62 -13.60 -2.45
C ASN A 1 -1.23 -13.13 -2.92
N GLY A 2 -1.09 -12.40 -4.04
CA GLY A 2 0.23 -12.01 -4.58
C GLY A 2 1.03 -11.03 -3.71
N VAL A 3 0.34 -10.15 -2.97
CA VAL A 3 0.95 -9.17 -2.07
C VAL A 3 1.56 -9.83 -0.82
N GLU A 4 0.88 -10.82 -0.23
CA GLU A 4 1.41 -11.62 0.88
C GLU A 4 2.74 -12.29 0.53
N HIS A 5 2.85 -12.88 -0.67
CA HIS A 5 4.09 -13.53 -1.11
C HIS A 5 5.24 -12.52 -1.25
N ILE A 6 4.95 -11.28 -1.67
CA ILE A 6 5.95 -10.21 -1.75
C ILE A 6 6.40 -9.80 -0.34
N GLN A 7 5.48 -9.63 0.61
CA GLN A 7 5.82 -9.33 2.00
C GLN A 7 6.68 -10.44 2.62
N GLU A 8 6.30 -11.70 2.45
CA GLU A 8 7.07 -12.84 2.97
C GLU A 8 8.48 -12.85 2.40
N TRP A 9 8.63 -12.61 1.10
CA TRP A 9 9.94 -12.52 0.45
C TRP A 9 10.78 -11.36 1.00
N ILE A 10 10.20 -10.17 1.18
CA ILE A 10 10.89 -9.00 1.75
C ILE A 10 11.37 -9.31 3.17
N ASN A 11 10.51 -9.89 4.01
CA ASN A 11 10.85 -10.23 5.40
C ASN A 11 11.95 -11.31 5.47
N GLN A 12 12.03 -12.22 4.51
CA GLN A 12 13.11 -13.21 4.45
C GLN A 12 14.46 -12.58 4.09
N VAL A 13 14.47 -11.59 3.19
CA VAL A 13 15.70 -10.91 2.75
C VAL A 13 16.13 -9.84 3.77
N PHE A 14 15.18 -9.19 4.42
CA PHE A 14 15.38 -8.10 5.36
C PHE A 14 14.57 -8.36 6.65
N PRO A 15 15.08 -9.17 7.59
CA PRO A 15 14.29 -9.61 8.76
C PRO A 15 13.98 -8.48 9.76
N ASP A 16 14.75 -7.39 9.75
CA ASP A 16 14.66 -6.32 10.74
C ASP A 16 13.89 -5.08 10.23
N ILE A 17 13.23 -5.15 9.07
CA ILE A 17 12.47 -4.02 8.53
C ILE A 17 10.99 -4.14 8.87
N HIS A 18 10.34 -2.98 9.00
CA HIS A 18 8.89 -2.90 9.11
C HIS A 18 8.26 -2.89 7.73
N VAL A 19 7.41 -3.89 7.43
CA VAL A 19 6.64 -3.98 6.19
C VAL A 19 5.17 -3.69 6.49
N LEU A 20 4.65 -2.64 5.85
CA LEU A 20 3.24 -2.25 5.93
C LEU A 20 2.53 -2.66 4.64
N ASN A 21 1.56 -3.57 4.76
CA ASN A 21 0.64 -3.90 3.67
C ASN A 21 -0.63 -3.06 3.80
N CYS A 22 -0.81 -2.09 2.91
CA CYS A 22 -2.06 -1.35 2.77
C CYS A 22 -3.00 -2.08 1.83
N GLU A 23 -4.07 -2.66 2.39
CA GLU A 23 -5.21 -3.12 1.59
C GLU A 23 -6.08 -1.90 1.26
N VAL A 24 -6.26 -1.63 -0.04
CA VAL A 24 -7.02 -0.48 -0.53
C VAL A 24 -8.34 -0.96 -1.09
N GLY A 25 -9.44 -0.58 -0.42
CA GLY A 25 -10.76 -1.20 -0.61
C GLY A 25 -10.80 -2.62 -0.03
N ASN A 26 -11.88 -2.98 0.67
CA ASN A 26 -12.02 -4.25 1.41
C ASN A 26 -12.25 -5.46 0.47
N GLY A 27 -11.29 -5.74 -0.42
CA GLY A 27 -11.35 -6.88 -1.32
C GLY A 27 -12.28 -6.71 -2.53
N GLN A 28 -12.41 -7.78 -3.32
CA GLN A 28 -12.92 -7.84 -4.71
C GLN A 28 -14.26 -7.14 -5.01
N PHE A 29 -15.07 -6.80 -3.99
CA PHE A 29 -16.36 -6.14 -4.19
C PHE A 29 -16.24 -4.61 -4.33
N ASP A 30 -15.24 -3.97 -3.71
CA ASP A 30 -15.15 -2.49 -3.67
C ASP A 30 -14.38 -1.89 -4.85
N SER A 31 -13.61 -2.71 -5.57
CA SER A 31 -12.85 -2.29 -6.79
C SER A 31 -13.76 -1.79 -7.92
N ILE A 32 -15.08 -2.02 -7.81
CA ILE A 32 -16.10 -1.61 -8.78
C ILE A 32 -16.84 -0.33 -8.31
N PHE A 33 -16.90 -0.06 -6.99
CA PHE A 33 -17.71 1.02 -6.42
C PHE A 33 -16.90 2.23 -5.95
N TRP A 34 -15.62 2.05 -5.63
CA TRP A 34 -14.78 3.14 -5.14
C TRP A 34 -14.15 3.91 -6.28
N SER A 35 -14.24 5.24 -6.23
CA SER A 35 -13.49 6.08 -7.15
C SER A 35 -11.99 5.95 -6.88
N ILE A 36 -11.17 6.30 -7.87
CA ILE A 36 -9.72 6.36 -7.69
C ILE A 36 -9.33 7.34 -6.57
N HIS A 37 -10.11 8.41 -6.36
CA HIS A 37 -9.86 9.36 -5.29
C HIS A 37 -10.04 8.72 -3.90
N ASP A 38 -11.13 7.98 -3.69
CA ASP A 38 -11.40 7.30 -2.43
C ASP A 38 -10.30 6.28 -2.11
N GLN A 39 -9.82 5.57 -3.13
CA GLN A 39 -8.71 4.62 -3.00
C GLN A 39 -7.38 5.30 -2.65
N ILE A 40 -7.12 6.50 -3.18
CA ILE A 40 -5.94 7.28 -2.82
C ILE A 40 -6.04 7.80 -1.38
N GLU A 41 -7.23 8.25 -0.96
CA GLU A 41 -7.47 8.70 0.41
C GLU A 41 -7.26 7.57 1.41
N ASP A 42 -7.81 6.38 1.14
CA ASP A 42 -7.64 5.19 1.98
C ASP A 42 -6.17 4.74 2.05
N LEU A 43 -5.47 4.73 0.92
CA LEU A 43 -4.03 4.49 0.87
C LEU A 43 -3.27 5.53 1.71
N SER A 44 -3.62 6.80 1.60
CA SER A 44 -3.02 7.90 2.36
C SER A 44 -3.23 7.74 3.86
N ILE A 45 -4.44 7.36 4.28
CA ILE A 45 -4.78 7.07 5.68
C ILE A 45 -3.93 5.90 6.20
N CYS A 46 -3.84 4.80 5.45
CA CYS A 46 -3.03 3.64 5.81
C CYS A 46 -1.55 4.02 6.04
N ILE A 47 -0.94 4.73 5.09
CA ILE A 47 0.47 5.14 5.18
C ILE A 47 0.70 6.13 6.32
N ASN A 48 -0.13 7.17 6.44
CA ASN A 48 0.10 8.28 7.37
C ASN A 48 -0.22 7.92 8.83
N ASN A 49 -1.04 6.90 9.07
CA ASN A 49 -1.33 6.41 10.42
C ASN A 49 -0.21 5.55 11.01
N ASP A 50 0.74 5.08 10.18
CA ASP A 50 1.88 4.32 10.65
C ASP A 50 3.05 5.25 11.01
N ILE A 51 3.41 5.26 12.29
CA ILE A 51 4.50 6.10 12.82
C ILE A 51 5.86 5.78 12.17
N GLN A 52 6.08 4.55 11.72
CA GLN A 52 7.34 4.12 11.10
C GLN A 52 7.52 4.72 9.70
N MET A 53 6.46 5.21 9.06
CA MET A 53 6.51 5.80 7.71
C MET A 53 6.89 7.28 7.70
N LYS A 54 6.88 7.97 8.85
CA LYS A 54 7.05 9.44 8.91
C LYS A 54 8.39 9.96 8.41
N ASN A 55 9.44 9.15 8.49
CA ASN A 55 10.80 9.54 8.09
C ASN A 55 11.17 9.06 6.68
N GLY A 56 10.17 8.78 5.85
CA GLY A 56 10.35 8.23 4.52
C GLY A 56 10.29 6.71 4.52
N PHE A 57 9.97 6.16 3.35
CA PHE A 57 9.77 4.74 3.15
C PHE A 57 10.04 4.36 1.70
N VAL A 58 10.19 3.05 1.45
CA VAL A 58 10.21 2.47 0.11
C VAL A 58 8.82 1.90 -0.18
N ALA A 59 8.26 2.24 -1.33
CA ALA A 59 6.93 1.78 -1.73
C ALA A 59 7.01 0.75 -2.85
N VAL A 60 6.21 -0.32 -2.75
CA VAL A 60 6.07 -1.36 -3.78
C VAL A 60 4.60 -1.47 -4.16
N GLY A 61 4.28 -1.18 -5.43
CA GLY A 61 2.93 -1.28 -5.95
C GLY A 61 2.72 -2.57 -6.75
N TYR A 62 1.69 -3.35 -6.40
CA TYR A 62 1.27 -4.54 -7.16
C TYR A 62 0.03 -4.24 -8.00
N SER A 63 0.07 -4.56 -9.30
CA SER A 63 -1.04 -4.29 -10.24
C SER A 63 -1.46 -2.81 -10.19
N GLN A 64 -2.72 -2.49 -9.87
CA GLN A 64 -3.18 -1.10 -9.76
C GLN A 64 -2.50 -0.29 -8.64
N GLY A 65 -1.90 -0.97 -7.65
CA GLY A 65 -1.23 -0.30 -6.52
C GLY A 65 -0.09 0.62 -6.96
N GLY A 66 0.54 0.34 -8.11
CA GLY A 66 1.54 1.25 -8.69
C GLY A 66 0.95 2.59 -9.11
N TYR A 67 -0.24 2.61 -9.69
CA TYR A 67 -0.94 3.85 -10.05
C TYR A 67 -1.40 4.62 -8.81
N LEU A 68 -1.93 3.92 -7.80
CA LEU A 68 -2.36 4.55 -6.54
C LEU A 68 -1.18 5.22 -5.83
N LEU A 69 -0.05 4.53 -5.69
CA LEU A 69 1.18 5.10 -5.12
C LEU A 69 1.69 6.30 -5.92
N ARG A 70 1.64 6.23 -7.26
CA ARG A 70 2.05 7.36 -8.10
C ARG A 70 1.20 8.60 -7.83
N HIS A 71 -0.11 8.43 -7.69
CA HIS A 71 -1.00 9.55 -7.37
C HIS A 71 -0.77 10.07 -5.95
N TYR A 72 -0.58 9.18 -4.96
CA TYR A 72 -0.26 9.56 -3.58
C TYR A 72 0.97 10.50 -3.50
N ILE A 73 2.03 10.22 -4.27
CA ILE A 73 3.25 11.05 -4.31
C ILE A 73 3.01 12.43 -4.96
N GLN A 74 1.97 12.56 -5.80
CA GLN A 74 1.67 13.78 -6.55
C GLN A 74 0.62 14.69 -5.90
N LEU A 75 0.08 14.30 -4.74
CA LEU A 75 -0.75 15.16 -3.91
C LEU A 75 0.09 16.29 -3.29
#